data_AF-A0A667HWQ5-F1
#
_entry.id   AF-A0A667HWQ5-F1
#
_cell.length_a   1.000
_cell.length_b   1.000
_cell.length_c   1.000
_cell.angle_alpha   90.00
_cell.angle_beta   90.00
_cell.angle_gamma   90.00
#
_symmetry.space_group_name_H-M   'P 1'
#
loop_
_entity.id
_entity.type
_entity.pdbx_description
1 polymer ?
#
loop_
_entity_poly.entity_id
_entity_poly.type
_entity_poly.pdbx_seq_one_letter_code
_entity_poly.pdbx_strand_id
1 'polypeptide(L)'
;MATPPGAGPAALRFAAAATWQVVRGRRVEHFPRVLEFLRSLRAAAPGLVRYRHHERLCMGLKAKVVVELILQGRPWAQVLNALHHHFPESGPVVRDPKATKQDLRKISEAQKTFCQQVKQLAETPVDLASKLQSAWLLIQ
;
A
#
# COMPACT_ATOMS: atom_id res chain seq x y z
N MET A 1 13.06 5.80 34.06
CA MET A 1 12.50 6.78 33.10
C MET A 1 11.03 6.43 32.90
N ALA A 2 10.12 7.38 33.08
CA ALA A 2 8.69 7.15 32.86
C ALA A 2 8.40 7.11 31.35
N THR A 3 7.63 6.13 30.90
CA THR A 3 7.13 6.06 29.52
C THR A 3 6.26 7.29 29.24
N PRO A 4 6.43 7.97 28.09
CA PRO A 4 5.60 9.12 27.76
C PRO A 4 4.11 8.75 27.74
N PRO A 5 3.20 9.67 28.08
CA PRO A 5 1.76 9.42 28.01
C PRO A 5 1.38 8.98 26.59
N GLY A 6 0.73 7.83 26.47
CA GLY A 6 0.40 7.22 25.18
C GLY A 6 1.49 6.31 24.57
N ALA A 7 2.61 6.08 25.26
CA ALA A 7 3.59 5.07 24.86
C ALA A 7 3.40 3.78 25.67
N GLY A 8 3.04 2.70 24.98
CA GLY A 8 2.98 1.38 25.59
C GLY A 8 2.02 0.42 24.89
N PRO A 9 1.84 -0.79 25.47
CA PRO A 9 1.03 -1.84 24.86
C PRO A 9 -0.44 -1.46 24.60
N ALA A 10 -1.01 -0.54 25.39
CA ALA A 10 -2.37 -0.05 25.20
C ALA A 10 -2.50 0.78 23.91
N ALA A 11 -1.59 1.74 23.70
CA ALA A 11 -1.59 2.58 22.49
C ALA A 11 -1.38 1.76 21.22
N LEU A 12 -0.51 0.74 21.27
CA LEU A 12 -0.32 -0.20 20.18
C LEU A 12 -1.63 -0.94 19.85
N ARG A 13 -2.35 -1.43 20.88
CA ARG A 13 -3.63 -2.13 20.69
C ARG A 13 -4.71 -1.20 20.13
N PHE A 14 -4.78 0.05 20.58
CA PHE A 14 -5.71 1.04 20.02
C PHE A 14 -5.44 1.30 18.54
N ALA A 15 -4.18 1.57 18.16
CA ALA A 15 -3.80 1.77 16.77
C ALA A 15 -4.06 0.54 15.90
N ALA A 16 -3.80 -0.67 16.43
CA ALA A 16 -4.08 -1.93 15.76
C ALA A 16 -5.59 -2.15 15.55
N ALA A 17 -6.41 -1.89 16.58
CA ALA A 17 -7.86 -2.01 16.49
C ALA A 17 -8.46 -1.01 15.48
N ALA A 18 -8.01 0.24 15.50
CA ALA A 18 -8.41 1.25 14.53
C ALA A 18 -8.02 0.85 13.09
N THR A 19 -6.77 0.40 12.91
CA THR A 19 -6.26 -0.10 11.63
C THR A 19 -7.10 -1.28 11.11
N TRP A 20 -7.42 -2.23 11.98
CA TRP A 20 -8.26 -3.37 11.63
C TRP A 20 -9.64 -2.93 11.16
N GLN A 21 -10.27 -1.99 11.85
CA GLN A 21 -11.58 -1.46 11.48
C GLN A 21 -11.55 -0.71 10.14
N VAL A 22 -10.51 0.07 9.87
CA VAL A 22 -10.31 0.76 8.58
C VAL A 22 -10.23 -0.24 7.43
N VAL A 23 -9.41 -1.29 7.58
CA VAL A 23 -9.23 -2.30 6.51
C VAL A 23 -10.51 -3.10 6.31
N ARG A 24 -11.16 -3.55 7.40
CA ARG A 24 -12.44 -4.28 7.31
C ARG A 24 -13.56 -3.46 6.69
N GLY A 25 -13.63 -2.18 7.05
CA GLY A 25 -14.61 -1.25 6.51
C GLY A 25 -14.25 -0.69 5.12
N ARG A 26 -13.14 -1.13 4.51
CA ARG A 26 -12.64 -0.67 3.22
C ARG A 26 -12.54 0.87 3.11
N ARG A 27 -12.21 1.55 4.21
CA ARG A 27 -12.08 3.01 4.29
C ARG A 27 -10.75 3.48 3.70
N VAL A 28 -10.66 3.53 2.38
CA VAL A 28 -9.42 3.79 1.62
C VAL A 28 -8.79 5.14 1.98
N GLU A 29 -9.61 6.14 2.32
CA GLU A 29 -9.17 7.47 2.77
C GLU A 29 -8.27 7.42 4.02
N HIS A 30 -8.35 6.35 4.81
CA HIS A 30 -7.53 6.16 6.01
C HIS A 30 -6.35 5.20 5.81
N PHE A 31 -6.19 4.60 4.62
CA PHE A 31 -5.08 3.68 4.33
C PHE A 31 -3.68 4.33 4.51
N PRO A 32 -3.46 5.63 4.22
CA PRO A 32 -2.19 6.28 4.55
C PRO A 32 -1.81 6.18 6.04
N ARG A 33 -2.78 6.30 6.96
CA ARG A 33 -2.53 6.13 8.40
C ARG A 33 -2.21 4.68 8.78
N VAL A 34 -2.85 3.72 8.11
CA VAL A 34 -2.50 2.29 8.26
C VAL A 34 -1.06 2.03 7.82
N LEU A 35 -0.64 2.59 6.69
CA LEU A 35 0.73 2.45 6.19
C LEU A 35 1.75 3.08 7.15
N GLU A 36 1.45 4.24 7.73
CA GLU A 36 2.28 4.85 8.77
C GLU A 36 2.45 3.95 9.98
N PHE A 37 1.36 3.37 10.48
CA PHE A 37 1.37 2.44 11.61
C PHE A 37 2.21 1.19 11.31
N LEU A 38 2.01 0.57 10.15
CA LEU A 38 2.78 -0.61 9.72
C LEU A 38 4.27 -0.28 9.56
N ARG A 39 4.62 0.89 9.04
CA ARG A 39 6.01 1.35 8.92
C ARG A 39 6.66 1.55 10.28
N SER A 40 5.96 2.18 11.23
CA SER A 40 6.44 2.32 12.60
C SER A 40 6.65 0.96 13.28
N LEU A 41 5.74 0.02 13.06
CA LEU A 41 5.89 -1.36 13.53
C LEU A 41 7.10 -2.06 12.90
N ARG A 42 7.34 -1.86 11.59
CA ARG A 42 8.50 -2.47 10.92
C ARG A 42 9.83 -1.92 11.46
N ALA A 43 9.88 -0.62 11.73
CA ALA A 43 11.06 0.02 12.30
C ALA A 43 11.33 -0.46 13.74
N ALA A 44 10.28 -0.56 14.57
CA ALA A 44 10.42 -0.95 15.97
C ALA A 44 10.61 -2.48 16.16
N ALA A 45 9.99 -3.30 15.31
CA ALA A 45 9.98 -4.75 15.43
C ALA A 45 10.03 -5.44 14.04
N PRO A 46 11.16 -5.39 13.32
CA PRO A 46 11.29 -5.99 11.99
C PRO A 46 11.10 -7.52 11.99
N GLY A 47 11.23 -8.17 13.16
CA GLY A 47 10.96 -9.58 13.35
C GLY A 47 9.49 -9.96 13.53
N LEU A 48 8.58 -9.00 13.69
CA LEU A 48 7.16 -9.26 13.99
C LEU A 48 6.47 -10.09 12.89
N VAL A 49 6.82 -9.82 11.63
CA VAL A 49 6.37 -10.58 10.46
C VAL A 49 7.50 -10.72 9.46
N ARG A 50 7.42 -11.73 8.58
CA ARG A 50 8.36 -11.86 7.45
C ARG A 50 8.29 -10.63 6.54
N TYR A 51 9.43 -10.22 5.99
CA TYR A 51 9.54 -9.10 5.04
C TYR A 51 8.48 -9.17 3.94
N ARG A 52 8.34 -10.35 3.30
CA ARG A 52 7.35 -10.57 2.23
C ARG A 52 5.91 -10.29 2.67
N HIS A 53 5.53 -10.62 3.90
CA HIS A 53 4.16 -10.37 4.38
C HIS A 53 3.91 -8.88 4.60
N HIS A 54 4.88 -8.19 5.21
CA HIS A 54 4.81 -6.74 5.39
C HIS A 54 4.68 -6.01 4.05
N GLU A 55 5.58 -6.31 3.11
CA GLU A 55 5.61 -5.64 1.81
C GLU A 55 4.37 -5.93 0.97
N ARG A 56 3.86 -7.18 0.97
CA ARG A 56 2.62 -7.51 0.25
C ARG A 56 1.42 -6.73 0.79
N LEU A 57 1.31 -6.60 2.12
CA LEU A 57 0.24 -5.83 2.73
C LEU A 57 0.37 -4.34 2.39
N CYS A 58 1.55 -3.75 2.57
CA CYS A 58 1.80 -2.35 2.26
C CYS A 58 1.58 -2.04 0.77
N MET A 59 2.06 -2.89 -0.12
CA MET A 59 1.85 -2.76 -1.57
C MET A 59 0.37 -2.83 -1.95
N GLY A 60 -0.39 -3.77 -1.37
CA GLY A 60 -1.83 -3.88 -1.62
C GLY A 60 -2.60 -2.64 -1.17
N LEU A 61 -2.29 -2.10 0.02
CA LEU A 61 -2.91 -0.88 0.52
C LEU A 61 -2.59 0.33 -0.37
N LYS A 62 -1.31 0.51 -0.75
CA LYS A 62 -0.87 1.57 -1.67
C LYS A 62 -1.55 1.47 -3.03
N ALA A 63 -1.60 0.27 -3.60
CA ALA A 63 -2.24 0.02 -4.89
C ALA A 63 -3.74 0.34 -4.82
N LYS A 64 -4.42 -0.04 -3.73
CA LYS A 64 -5.84 0.28 -3.55
C LYS A 64 -6.10 1.78 -3.45
N VAL A 65 -5.22 2.58 -2.83
CA VAL A 65 -5.34 4.05 -2.86
C VAL A 65 -5.30 4.58 -4.29
N VAL A 66 -4.35 4.12 -5.11
CA VAL A 66 -4.23 4.56 -6.52
C VAL A 66 -5.45 4.11 -7.33
N VAL A 67 -5.87 2.86 -7.19
CA VAL A 67 -7.05 2.30 -7.88
C VAL A 67 -8.32 3.05 -7.48
N GLU A 68 -8.49 3.41 -6.22
CA GLU A 68 -9.65 4.18 -5.76
C GLU A 68 -9.75 5.55 -6.44
N LEU A 69 -8.61 6.23 -6.65
CA LEU A 69 -8.59 7.50 -7.39
C LEU A 69 -9.02 7.30 -8.86
N ILE A 70 -8.60 6.21 -9.50
CA ILE A 70 -9.03 5.86 -10.86
C ILE A 70 -10.55 5.62 -10.89
N LEU A 71 -11.06 4.82 -9.95
CA LEU A 71 -12.48 4.48 -9.87
C LEU A 71 -13.37 5.70 -9.57
N GLN A 72 -12.87 6.66 -8.81
CA GLN A 72 -13.55 7.93 -8.54
C GLN A 72 -13.48 8.91 -9.74
N GLY A 73 -12.87 8.51 -10.86
CA GLY A 73 -12.75 9.37 -12.05
C GLY A 73 -11.86 10.59 -11.82
N ARG A 74 -10.89 10.50 -10.89
CA ARG A 74 -9.98 11.62 -10.61
C ARG A 74 -9.09 11.89 -11.82
N PRO A 75 -8.69 13.15 -12.07
CA PRO A 75 -7.81 13.48 -13.18
C PRO A 75 -6.52 12.66 -13.15
N TRP A 76 -6.06 12.18 -14.31
CA TRP A 76 -4.87 11.32 -14.42
C TRP A 76 -3.61 11.94 -13.81
N ALA A 77 -3.45 13.26 -13.86
CA ALA A 77 -2.36 13.96 -13.18
C ALA A 77 -2.34 13.68 -11.66
N GLN A 78 -3.50 13.62 -11.01
CA GLN A 78 -3.60 13.30 -9.58
C GLN A 78 -3.32 11.82 -9.31
N VAL A 79 -3.82 10.93 -10.17
CA VAL A 79 -3.57 9.49 -10.08
C VAL A 79 -2.08 9.18 -10.21
N LEU A 80 -1.41 9.76 -11.22
CA LEU A 80 0.02 9.56 -11.47
C LEU A 80 0.88 10.17 -10.36
N ASN A 81 0.48 11.30 -9.79
CA ASN A 81 1.15 11.86 -8.62
C ASN A 81 1.07 10.91 -7.41
N ALA A 82 -0.11 10.36 -7.13
CA ALA A 82 -0.28 9.36 -6.06
C ALA A 82 0.52 8.07 -6.34
N LEU A 83 0.58 7.63 -7.60
CA LEU A 83 1.39 6.50 -8.03
C LEU A 83 2.87 6.73 -7.72
N HIS A 84 3.44 7.88 -8.14
CA HIS A 84 4.83 8.22 -7.87
C HIS A 84 5.13 8.35 -6.38
N HIS A 85 4.21 8.94 -5.61
CA HIS A 85 4.37 9.07 -4.17
C HIS A 85 4.43 7.71 -3.45
N HIS A 86 3.55 6.77 -3.81
CA HIS A 86 3.49 5.47 -3.14
C HIS A 86 4.52 4.45 -3.65
N PHE A 87 4.93 4.60 -4.91
CA PHE A 87 5.84 3.70 -5.63
C PHE A 87 7.01 4.46 -6.26
N PRO A 88 7.91 5.04 -5.45
CA PRO A 88 9.05 5.79 -5.96
C PRO A 88 10.06 4.89 -6.71
N GLU A 89 10.71 5.44 -7.73
CA GLU A 89 11.66 4.72 -8.59
C GLU A 89 12.96 4.33 -7.87
N SER A 90 13.34 5.08 -6.82
CA SER A 90 14.55 4.88 -6.03
C SER A 90 14.56 3.56 -5.22
N GLY A 91 13.45 2.83 -5.19
CA GLY A 91 13.29 1.60 -4.42
C GLY A 91 13.28 1.81 -2.90
N PRO A 92 13.06 0.74 -2.10
CA PRO A 92 13.07 0.84 -0.65
C PRO A 92 14.47 1.19 -0.13
N VAL A 93 14.57 2.25 0.68
CA VAL A 93 15.83 2.75 1.28
C VAL A 93 16.42 1.77 2.31
N VAL A 94 15.62 0.88 2.88
CA VAL A 94 16.01 -0.01 3.98
C VAL A 94 15.91 -1.47 3.53
N ARG A 95 17.06 -2.16 3.46
CA ARG A 95 17.09 -3.62 3.25
C ARG A 95 16.85 -4.33 4.58
N ASP A 96 15.79 -5.11 4.63
CA ASP A 96 15.56 -6.00 5.75
C ASP A 96 16.60 -7.14 5.76
N PRO A 97 17.29 -7.41 6.87
CA PRO A 97 18.31 -8.45 6.93
C PRO A 97 17.76 -9.87 6.69
N LYS A 98 16.44 -10.08 6.82
CA LYS A 98 15.77 -11.35 6.54
C LYS A 98 15.08 -11.38 5.18
N ALA A 99 15.25 -10.36 4.33
CA ALA A 99 14.71 -10.37 2.97
C ALA A 99 15.53 -11.29 2.05
N THR A 100 14.90 -12.32 1.49
CA THR A 100 15.55 -13.16 0.50
C THR A 100 15.67 -12.42 -0.84
N LYS A 101 16.71 -12.74 -1.64
CA LYS A 101 16.85 -12.20 -3.01
C LYS A 101 15.62 -12.48 -3.88
N GLN A 102 14.95 -13.61 -3.66
CA GLN A 102 13.74 -13.97 -4.39
C GLN A 102 12.56 -13.08 -3.99
N ASP A 103 12.37 -12.80 -2.70
CA ASP A 103 11.29 -11.93 -2.23
C ASP A 103 11.47 -10.50 -2.76
N LEU A 104 12.70 -9.97 -2.71
CA LEU A 104 13.04 -8.66 -3.25
C LEU A 104 12.70 -8.56 -4.74
N ARG A 105 13.06 -9.59 -5.53
CA ARG A 105 12.73 -9.65 -6.96
C ARG A 105 11.22 -9.65 -7.20
N LYS A 106 10.48 -10.53 -6.53
CA LYS A 106 9.01 -10.63 -6.69
C LYS A 106 8.29 -9.34 -6.31
N ILE A 107 8.74 -8.66 -5.25
CA ILE A 107 8.16 -7.39 -4.80
C ILE A 107 8.45 -6.29 -5.83
N SER A 108 9.69 -6.20 -6.31
CA SER A 108 10.07 -5.22 -7.32
C SER A 108 9.33 -5.44 -8.65
N GLU A 109 9.20 -6.68 -9.09
CA GLU A 109 8.46 -7.05 -10.30
C GLU A 109 6.98 -6.66 -10.19
N ALA A 110 6.31 -7.06 -9.11
CA ALA A 110 4.91 -6.69 -8.88
C ALA A 110 4.69 -5.16 -8.85
N GLN A 111 5.59 -4.41 -8.21
CA GLN A 111 5.55 -2.95 -8.21
C GLN A 111 5.69 -2.39 -9.64
N LYS A 112 6.69 -2.85 -10.41
CA LYS A 112 6.93 -2.38 -11.78
C LYS A 112 5.73 -2.67 -12.68
N THR A 113 5.20 -3.89 -12.63
CA THR A 113 4.03 -4.28 -13.40
C THR A 113 2.82 -3.42 -13.06
N PHE A 114 2.55 -3.18 -11.78
CA PHE A 114 1.44 -2.30 -11.37
C PHE A 114 1.63 -0.86 -11.87
N CYS A 115 2.82 -0.28 -11.71
CA CYS A 115 3.12 1.05 -12.19
C CYS A 115 2.96 1.18 -13.72
N GLN A 116 3.44 0.18 -14.47
CA GLN A 116 3.28 0.13 -15.93
C GLN A 116 1.81 0.06 -16.34
N GLN A 117 1.02 -0.81 -15.69
CA GLN A 117 -0.41 -0.91 -15.95
C GLN A 117 -1.13 0.41 -15.74
N VAL A 118 -0.88 1.10 -14.62
CA VAL A 118 -1.51 2.41 -14.35
C VAL A 118 -1.09 3.47 -15.38
N LYS A 119 0.18 3.50 -15.79
CA LYS A 119 0.67 4.42 -16.83
C LYS A 119 0.00 4.14 -18.19
N GLN A 120 -0.12 2.87 -18.59
CA GLN A 120 -0.80 2.48 -19.83
C GLN A 120 -2.29 2.88 -19.82
N LEU A 121 -2.97 2.72 -18.67
CA LEU A 121 -4.35 3.17 -18.52
C LEU A 121 -4.51 4.69 -18.66
N ALA A 122 -3.51 5.46 -18.21
CA ALA A 122 -3.50 6.92 -18.38
C ALA A 122 -3.33 7.35 -19.84
N GLU A 123 -2.52 6.62 -20.61
CA GLU A 123 -2.26 6.90 -22.03
C GLU A 123 -3.42 6.47 -22.95
N THR A 124 -4.17 5.44 -22.56
CA THR A 124 -5.25 4.84 -23.37
C THR A 124 -6.58 4.70 -22.62
N PRO A 125 -7.23 5.83 -22.25
CA PRO A 125 -8.43 5.81 -21.43
C PRO A 125 -9.66 5.20 -22.12
N VAL A 126 -9.67 5.02 -23.45
CA VAL A 126 -10.79 4.39 -24.18
C VAL A 126 -10.94 2.90 -23.84
N ASP A 127 -9.84 2.23 -23.47
CA ASP A 127 -9.82 0.80 -23.07
C ASP A 127 -10.06 0.61 -21.56
N LEU A 128 -10.15 1.72 -20.81
CA LEU A 128 -10.36 1.74 -19.36
C LEU A 128 -11.77 1.27 -18.99
N ALA A 129 -12.80 1.67 -19.73
CA ALA A 129 -14.19 1.30 -19.43
C ALA A 129 -14.38 -0.22 -19.45
N SER A 130 -13.83 -0.89 -20.48
CA SER A 130 -13.85 -2.33 -20.69
C SER A 130 -13.05 -3.10 -19.63
N LYS A 131 -11.85 -2.59 -19.28
CA LYS A 131 -10.97 -3.19 -18.26
C LYS A 131 -11.47 -3.00 -16.83
N LEU A 132 -12.12 -1.87 -16.54
CA LEU A 132 -12.74 -1.65 -15.24
C LEU A 132 -13.99 -2.53 -15.11
N GLN A 133 -14.89 -2.57 -16.09
CA GLN A 133 -16.09 -3.42 -16.02
C GLN A 133 -15.78 -4.89 -15.74
N SER A 134 -14.74 -5.44 -16.38
CA SER A 134 -14.28 -6.82 -16.13
C SER A 134 -13.70 -7.02 -14.73
N ALA A 135 -12.96 -6.04 -14.19
CA ALA A 135 -12.47 -6.08 -12.81
C ALA A 135 -13.59 -5.92 -11.76
N TRP A 136 -14.63 -5.14 -12.05
CA TRP A 136 -15.80 -4.97 -11.18
C TRP A 136 -16.60 -6.27 -11.04
N LEU A 137 -16.76 -7.04 -12.12
CA LEU A 137 -17.43 -8.35 -12.11
C LEU A 137 -16.69 -9.40 -11.27
N LEU A 138 -15.40 -9.22 -10.98
CA LEU A 138 -14.59 -10.17 -10.20
C LEU A 138 -14.54 -9.84 -8.70
N ILE A 139 -15.08 -8.69 -8.27
CA ILE A 139 -14.98 -8.19 -6.89
C ILE A 139 -16.36 -8.16 -6.18
N GLN A 140 -17.45 -8.48 -6.90
CA GLN A 140 -18.75 -8.84 -6.30
C GLN A 140 -18.76 -10.31 -5.88
#